data_AF-A0A1C4JJN7-F1
#
_entry.id   AF-A0A1C4JJN7-F1
#
_cell.length_a   1.000
_cell.length_b   1.000
_cell.length_c   1.000
_cell.angle_alpha   90.00
_cell.angle_beta   90.00
_cell.angle_gamma   90.00
#
_symmetry.space_group_name_H-M   'P 1'
#
loop_
_entity.id
_entity.type
_entity.pdbx_description
1 polymer ?
#
loop_
_entity_poly.entity_id
_entity_poly.type
_entity_poly.pdbx_seq_one_letter_code
_entity_poly.pdbx_strand_id
1 'polypeptide(L)'
;MPARLARLLTNLLDNAAKFSPPGTPVEVRLTAHDDGLELTVRDHGPGIPAEDVLYVFDRFYRAEAARALPGSGLGLAMARQIARAHGAELTAGAAPGGGALFTLTFGAQGPPGGSHAP
;
A
#
# COMPACT_ATOMS: atom_id res chain seq x y z
N MET A 1 9.33 -8.19 -15.19
CA MET A 1 10.12 -9.18 -14.41
C MET A 1 9.28 -9.66 -13.23
N PRO A 2 8.64 -10.84 -13.31
CA PRO A 2 7.69 -11.32 -12.29
C PRO A 2 8.20 -11.29 -10.85
N ALA A 3 9.51 -11.53 -10.66
CA ALA A 3 10.15 -11.50 -9.34
C ALA A 3 10.02 -10.16 -8.59
N ARG A 4 9.97 -9.02 -9.32
CA ARG A 4 9.80 -7.71 -8.66
C ARG A 4 8.39 -7.53 -8.14
N LEU A 5 7.37 -7.92 -8.91
CA LEU A 5 5.98 -7.84 -8.46
C LEU A 5 5.73 -8.77 -7.27
N ALA A 6 6.32 -9.97 -7.27
CA ALA A 6 6.31 -10.85 -6.10
C ALA A 6 6.90 -10.15 -4.86
N ARG A 7 8.03 -9.45 -5.00
CA ARG A 7 8.63 -8.68 -3.90
C ARG A 7 7.75 -7.55 -3.39
N LEU A 8 7.05 -6.84 -4.27
CA LEU A 8 6.05 -5.84 -3.88
C LEU A 8 4.97 -6.50 -3.02
N LEU A 9 4.37 -7.59 -3.49
CA LEU A 9 3.30 -8.28 -2.78
C LEU A 9 3.79 -8.83 -1.45
N THR A 10 4.97 -9.43 -1.38
CA THR A 10 5.57 -9.88 -0.12
C THR A 10 5.73 -8.72 0.86
N ASN A 11 6.19 -7.54 0.43
CA ASN A 11 6.29 -6.38 1.33
C ASN A 11 4.92 -5.95 1.89
N LEU A 12 3.85 -6.00 1.08
CA LEU A 12 2.50 -5.66 1.54
C LEU A 12 1.97 -6.71 2.51
N LEU A 13 2.13 -7.99 2.18
CA LEU A 13 1.66 -9.11 3.00
C LEU A 13 2.43 -9.22 4.34
N ASP A 14 3.75 -9.00 4.33
CA ASP A 14 4.57 -8.99 5.55
C ASP A 14 4.12 -7.86 6.49
N ASN A 15 3.82 -6.67 5.94
CA ASN A 15 3.28 -5.58 6.72
C ASN A 15 1.90 -5.94 7.29
N ALA A 16 0.99 -6.41 6.43
CA ALA A 16 -0.37 -6.78 6.85
C ALA A 16 -0.34 -7.84 7.97
N ALA A 17 0.47 -8.89 7.83
CA ALA A 17 0.63 -9.94 8.84
C ALA A 17 1.26 -9.41 10.14
N LYS A 18 2.22 -8.49 10.03
CA LYS A 18 2.91 -7.89 11.17
C LYS A 18 2.02 -6.96 12.01
N PHE A 19 1.09 -6.24 11.38
CA PHE A 19 0.22 -5.27 12.06
C PHE A 19 -1.16 -5.84 12.40
N SER A 20 -1.54 -6.98 11.83
CA SER A 20 -2.80 -7.65 12.15
C SER A 20 -2.77 -8.33 13.52
N PRO A 21 -3.90 -8.34 14.25
CA PRO A 21 -4.06 -9.19 15.42
C PRO A 21 -3.85 -10.68 15.09
N PRO A 22 -3.38 -11.50 16.04
CA PRO A 22 -3.27 -12.93 15.83
C PRO A 22 -4.62 -13.56 15.44
N GLY A 23 -4.62 -14.41 14.41
CA GLY A 23 -5.81 -15.14 13.96
C GLY A 23 -6.76 -14.35 13.05
N THR A 24 -6.48 -13.07 12.74
CA THR A 24 -7.25 -12.34 11.73
C THR A 24 -6.68 -12.57 10.32
N PRO A 25 -7.53 -12.71 9.29
CA PRO A 25 -7.07 -12.89 7.92
C PRO A 25 -6.50 -11.59 7.33
N VAL A 26 -5.53 -11.75 6.43
CA VAL A 26 -5.17 -10.71 5.46
C VAL A 26 -6.01 -10.95 4.21
N GLU A 27 -6.78 -9.95 3.80
CA GLU A 27 -7.64 -10.05 2.62
C GLU A 27 -6.91 -9.51 1.39
N VAL A 28 -6.89 -10.29 0.30
CA VAL A 28 -6.34 -9.86 -0.98
C VAL A 28 -7.42 -9.98 -2.03
N ARG A 29 -7.68 -8.88 -2.75
CA ARG A 29 -8.67 -8.85 -3.84
C ARG A 29 -8.03 -8.33 -5.11
N LEU A 30 -8.34 -8.96 -6.23
CA LEU A 30 -8.03 -8.44 -7.56
C LEU A 30 -9.36 -8.20 -8.27
N THR A 31 -9.59 -6.98 -8.70
CA THR A 31 -10.77 -6.55 -9.44
C THR A 31 -10.33 -6.04 -10.80
N ALA A 32 -10.99 -6.50 -11.86
CA ALA A 32 -10.83 -5.95 -13.19
C ALA A 32 -11.92 -4.92 -13.46
N HIS A 33 -11.53 -3.80 -14.05
CA HIS A 33 -12.40 -2.73 -14.52
C HIS A 33 -12.14 -2.52 -16.02
N ASP A 34 -13.03 -1.79 -16.70
CA ASP A 34 -12.88 -1.51 -18.14
C ASP A 34 -11.56 -0.78 -18.44
N ASP A 35 -11.11 0.08 -17.53
CA ASP A 35 -9.92 0.91 -17.67
C ASP A 35 -8.67 0.36 -16.96
N GLY A 36 -8.72 -0.84 -16.36
CA GLY A 36 -7.56 -1.36 -15.64
C GLY A 36 -7.80 -2.47 -14.62
N LEU A 37 -6.80 -2.67 -13.78
CA LEU A 37 -6.81 -3.66 -12.70
C LEU A 37 -6.58 -2.97 -11.36
N GLU A 38 -7.34 -3.35 -10.35
CA GLU A 38 -7.13 -2.94 -8.97
C GLU A 38 -6.84 -4.15 -8.10
N LEU A 39 -5.68 -4.16 -7.42
CA LEU A 39 -5.36 -5.13 -6.40
C LEU A 39 -5.37 -4.45 -5.03
N THR A 40 -6.14 -4.98 -4.09
CA THR A 40 -6.16 -4.51 -2.72
C THR A 40 -5.57 -5.55 -1.76
N VAL A 41 -4.83 -5.06 -0.77
CA VAL A 41 -4.38 -5.84 0.38
C VAL A 41 -4.87 -5.13 1.63
N ARG A 42 -5.73 -5.81 2.39
CA ARG A 42 -6.31 -5.30 3.62
C ARG A 42 -5.83 -6.08 4.83
N ASP A 43 -5.44 -5.33 5.86
CA ASP A 43 -5.19 -5.86 7.20
C ASP A 43 -6.32 -5.51 8.18
N HIS A 44 -6.22 -6.05 9.39
CA HIS A 44 -7.18 -5.82 10.48
C HIS A 44 -6.49 -5.20 11.71
N GLY A 45 -5.38 -4.50 11.47
CA GLY A 45 -4.57 -3.87 12.49
C GLY A 45 -5.14 -2.53 12.98
N PRO A 46 -4.33 -1.72 13.67
CA PRO A 46 -4.71 -0.37 14.10
C PRO A 46 -4.91 0.60 12.92
N GLY A 47 -4.50 0.22 11.71
CA GLY A 47 -4.48 1.09 10.54
C GLY A 47 -3.29 2.06 10.52
N ILE A 48 -3.35 3.02 9.61
CA ILE A 48 -2.34 4.07 9.43
C ILE A 48 -2.96 5.38 9.93
N PRO A 49 -2.31 6.09 10.88
CA PRO A 49 -2.74 7.44 11.27
C PRO A 49 -2.85 8.37 10.06
N ALA A 50 -3.85 9.25 10.03
CA ALA A 50 -4.13 10.09 8.86
C ALA A 50 -2.95 11.00 8.49
N GLU A 51 -2.23 11.50 9.50
CA GLU A 51 -1.01 12.28 9.37
C GLU A 51 0.15 11.50 8.74
N ASP A 52 0.16 10.18 8.87
CA ASP A 52 1.25 9.32 8.42
C ASP A 52 1.04 8.82 6.98
N VAL A 53 -0.21 8.81 6.48
CA VAL A 53 -0.58 8.27 5.15
C VAL A 53 0.24 8.87 4.01
N LEU A 54 0.59 10.16 4.10
CA LEU A 54 1.39 10.82 3.06
C LEU A 54 2.87 10.41 3.08
N TYR A 55 3.37 9.94 4.23
CA TYR A 55 4.78 9.67 4.47
C TYR A 55 5.11 8.17 4.56
N VAL A 56 4.12 7.26 4.68
CA VAL A 56 4.38 5.81 4.82
C VAL A 56 5.18 5.19 3.67
N PHE A 57 5.27 5.88 2.53
CA PHE A 57 6.08 5.46 1.39
C PHE A 57 7.47 6.12 1.32
N ASP A 58 7.79 7.01 2.26
CA ASP A 58 9.11 7.62 2.35
C ASP A 58 10.12 6.63 2.90
N ARG A 59 11.35 6.69 2.38
CA ARG A 59 12.42 5.80 2.81
C ARG A 59 12.77 6.09 4.26
N PHE A 60 12.88 5.03 5.06
CA PHE A 60 13.19 5.09 6.50
C PHE A 60 12.10 5.71 7.37
N TYR A 61 10.99 6.16 6.77
CA TYR A 61 9.87 6.65 7.53
C TYR A 61 9.19 5.52 8.29
N ARG A 62 8.82 5.82 9.55
CA ARG A 62 8.14 4.89 10.45
C ARG A 62 7.18 5.69 11.34
N ALA A 63 5.89 5.42 11.16
CA ALA A 63 4.81 5.85 12.05
C ALA A 63 5.17 5.53 13.50
N GLU A 64 4.76 6.38 14.45
CA GLU A 64 5.11 6.23 15.86
C GLU A 64 4.70 4.86 16.41
N ALA A 65 3.47 4.42 16.13
CA ALA A 65 2.94 3.11 16.51
C ALA A 65 3.76 1.94 15.93
N ALA A 66 4.47 2.15 14.83
CA ALA A 66 5.29 1.14 14.18
C ALA A 66 6.73 1.06 14.71
N ARG A 67 7.23 2.06 15.47
CA ARG A 67 8.64 2.16 15.88
C ARG A 67 9.09 1.04 16.80
N ALA A 68 8.20 0.52 17.64
CA ALA A 68 8.48 -0.58 18.57
C ALA A 68 8.67 -1.94 17.89
N LEU A 69 8.18 -2.11 16.66
CA LEU A 69 8.29 -3.37 15.91
C LEU A 69 9.60 -3.41 15.10
N PRO A 70 10.17 -4.58 14.76
CA PRO A 70 11.38 -4.64 13.92
C PRO A 70 11.11 -4.17 12.48
N GLY A 71 11.98 -3.34 11.89
CA GLY A 71 11.89 -2.92 10.48
C GLY A 71 12.62 -1.62 10.16
N SER A 72 13.13 -1.51 8.93
CA SER A 72 13.94 -0.38 8.46
C SER A 72 13.16 0.78 7.83
N GLY A 73 11.85 0.64 7.62
CA GLY A 73 11.05 1.63 6.88
C GLY A 73 11.33 1.66 5.37
N LEU A 74 11.89 0.58 4.80
CA LEU A 74 12.17 0.50 3.35
C LEU A 74 11.13 -0.28 2.55
N GLY A 75 10.32 -1.13 3.20
CA GLY A 75 9.41 -2.07 2.53
C GLY A 75 8.37 -1.39 1.63
N LEU A 76 7.63 -0.42 2.17
CA LEU A 76 6.60 0.31 1.42
C LEU A 76 7.20 1.23 0.34
N ALA A 77 8.32 1.90 0.64
CA ALA A 77 9.05 2.69 -0.35
C ALA A 77 9.47 1.85 -1.56
N MET A 78 10.04 0.66 -1.33
CA MET A 78 10.38 -0.29 -2.39
C MET A 78 9.14 -0.79 -3.13
N ALA A 79 8.06 -1.11 -2.41
CA ALA A 79 6.81 -1.55 -3.01
C ALA A 79 6.25 -0.50 -3.99
N ARG A 80 6.22 0.78 -3.59
CA ARG A 80 5.74 1.87 -4.46
C ARG A 80 6.66 2.12 -5.65
N GLN A 81 7.98 2.01 -5.47
CA GLN A 81 8.93 2.08 -6.58
C GLN A 81 8.71 0.96 -7.60
N ILE A 82 8.46 -0.27 -7.12
CA ILE A 82 8.16 -1.42 -7.99
C ILE A 82 6.83 -1.21 -8.70
N ALA A 83 5.79 -0.72 -8.02
CA ALA A 83 4.48 -0.42 -8.62
C ALA A 83 4.62 0.52 -9.82
N ARG A 84 5.29 1.66 -9.60
CA ARG A 84 5.52 2.68 -10.64
C ARG A 84 6.32 2.13 -11.82
N ALA A 85 7.31 1.29 -11.55
CA ALA A 85 8.09 0.61 -12.60
C ALA A 85 7.27 -0.39 -13.45
N HIS A 86 6.06 -0.75 -13.01
CA HIS A 86 5.13 -1.61 -13.74
C HIS A 86 3.88 -0.84 -14.23
N GLY A 87 3.91 0.49 -14.26
CA GLY A 87 2.78 1.30 -14.72
C GLY A 87 1.58 1.28 -13.76
N ALA A 88 1.83 0.99 -12.48
CA ALA A 88 0.82 1.05 -11.43
C ALA A 88 1.13 2.14 -10.41
N GLU A 89 0.10 2.59 -9.70
CA GLU A 89 0.26 3.40 -8.49
C GLU A 89 -0.11 2.58 -7.26
N LEU A 90 0.67 2.73 -6.18
CA LEU A 90 0.38 2.14 -4.88
C LEU A 90 -0.02 3.25 -3.90
N THR A 91 -1.21 3.15 -3.34
CA THR A 91 -1.74 4.04 -2.30
C THR A 91 -2.02 3.26 -1.01
N ALA A 92 -2.21 4.00 0.08
CA ALA A 92 -2.57 3.46 1.38
C ALA A 92 -3.71 4.30 1.97
N GLY A 93 -4.59 3.66 2.74
CA GLY A 93 -5.70 4.32 3.42
C GLY A 93 -6.29 3.47 4.53
N ALA A 94 -7.39 3.94 5.12
CA ALA A 94 -8.13 3.19 6.14
C ALA A 94 -9.02 2.11 5.48
N ALA A 95 -9.08 0.93 6.09
CA ALA A 95 -9.99 -0.13 5.69
C ALA A 95 -11.35 0.00 6.41
N PRO A 96 -12.49 -0.31 5.75
CA PRO A 96 -13.80 -0.32 6.38
C PRO A 96 -13.85 -1.29 7.58
N GLY A 97 -14.17 -0.79 8.77
CA GLY A 97 -14.16 -1.61 10.00
C GLY A 97 -12.80 -1.75 10.68
N GLY A 98 -11.81 -0.93 10.28
CA GLY A 98 -10.47 -0.88 10.88
C GLY A 98 -9.41 -1.60 10.05
N GLY A 99 -8.15 -1.27 10.31
CA GLY A 99 -6.99 -1.74 9.55
C GLY A 99 -6.54 -0.79 8.43
N ALA A 100 -5.47 -1.17 7.75
CA ALA A 100 -4.97 -0.48 6.56
C ALA A 100 -5.45 -1.17 5.28
N LEU A 101 -5.69 -0.36 4.25
CA LEU A 101 -5.99 -0.80 2.90
C LEU A 101 -4.90 -0.27 1.97
N PHE A 102 -4.12 -1.19 1.39
CA PHE A 102 -3.17 -0.87 0.32
C PHE A 102 -3.83 -1.15 -1.02
N THR A 103 -3.79 -0.19 -1.94
CA THR A 103 -4.42 -0.30 -3.26
C THR A 103 -3.38 -0.12 -4.36
N LEU A 104 -3.25 -1.11 -5.22
CA LEU A 104 -2.39 -1.12 -6.39
C LEU A 104 -3.26 -1.02 -7.64
N THR A 105 -3.19 0.11 -8.35
CA THR A 105 -4.02 0.38 -9.53
C THR A 105 -3.17 0.40 -10.79
N PHE A 106 -3.48 -0.49 -11.75
CA PHE A 106 -2.91 -0.53 -13.10
C PHE A 106 -3.89 0.10 -14.08
N GLY A 107 -3.41 0.90 -15.03
CA GLY A 107 -4.28 1.49 -16.08
C GLY A 107 -4.88 2.85 -15.74
N ALA A 108 -4.66 3.38 -14.53
CA ALA A 108 -4.98 4.77 -14.24
C ALA A 108 -4.04 5.70 -15.04
N GLN A 109 -4.58 6.40 -16.04
CA GLN A 109 -3.90 7.50 -16.70
C GLN A 109 -3.73 8.69 -15.74
N GLY A 110 -2.84 8.58 -14.76
CA GLY A 110 -2.48 9.65 -13.81
C GLY A 110 -3.65 10.25 -13.00
N PRO A 111 -3.37 11.09 -11.99
CA PRO A 111 -4.40 11.99 -11.48
C PRO A 111 -4.86 12.91 -12.64
N PRO A 112 -6.14 13.30 -12.74
CA PRO A 112 -6.55 14.36 -13.66
C PRO A 112 -5.67 15.57 -13.37
N GLY A 113 -4.90 15.99 -14.38
CA GLY A 113 -4.01 17.13 -14.27
C GLY A 113 -4.79 18.30 -13.68
N GLY A 114 -4.32 18.80 -12.53
CA GLY A 114 -4.87 20.00 -11.93
C GLY A 114 -4.84 21.10 -12.97
N SER A 115 -6.02 21.49 -13.46
CA SER A 115 -6.20 22.71 -14.21
C SER A 115 -5.81 23.86 -13.31
N HIS A 116 -4.56 24.30 -13.42
CA HIS A 116 -4.20 25.65 -13.05
C HIS A 116 -4.77 26.54 -14.15
N ALA A 117 -6.00 27.02 -13.92
CA ALA A 117 -6.61 28.05 -14.74
C ALA A 117 -5.82 29.37 -14.59
N PRO A 118 -5.77 30.20 -15.64
CA PRO A 118 -4.97 31.43 -15.69
C PRO A 118 -5.41 32.51 -14.70
#